data_AF-A4FV69-F1
#
_entry.id   AF-A4FV69-F1
#
_cell.length_a   1.000
_cell.length_b   1.000
_cell.length_c   1.000
_cell.angle_alpha   90.00
_cell.angle_beta   90.00
_cell.angle_gamma   90.00
#
_symmetry.space_group_name_H-M   'P 1'
#
loop_
_entity.id
_entity.type
_entity.pdbx_description
1 polymer ?
#
loop_
_entity_poly.entity_id
_entity_poly.type
_entity_poly.pdbx_seq_one_letter_code
_entity_poly.pdbx_strand_id
1 'polypeptide(L)'
;MEALRLANSAFAVDLYKQLCEKEPADNILFSPICLSTSLSLAQVGAKGDTADEIGQVLHFENVKDVPFGFQTVTSDVNKLSSFYSLKLIKRLYVEKSLNLSTEFISSTKRPYAKEMETVDFKDKLEETKGQINNSIKELTDGHFENILADNSVNDQTKILVVNAAYFVGKWMKKFPESETKECPFRINQTDTKPVQMMNMEATFCMGHIDGVNCKIIELPFQNKHLSMLILLPKDVEDGPTGLEQAVLRSA
;
A
#
# COMPACT_ATOMS: atom_id res chain seq x y z
N MET A 1 -15.67 -4.06 11.12
CA MET A 1 -14.30 -4.17 10.58
C MET A 1 -14.17 -5.23 9.49
N GLU A 2 -14.80 -6.40 9.65
CA GLU A 2 -14.69 -7.47 8.63
C GLU A 2 -15.10 -7.03 7.21
N ALA A 3 -16.25 -6.35 7.07
CA ALA A 3 -16.70 -5.83 5.78
C ALA A 3 -15.68 -4.86 5.14
N LEU A 4 -15.10 -3.94 5.93
CA LEU A 4 -14.06 -3.01 5.45
C LEU A 4 -12.78 -3.75 5.03
N ARG A 5 -12.40 -4.81 5.76
CA ARG A 5 -11.26 -5.65 5.40
C ARG A 5 -11.48 -6.30 4.03
N LEU A 6 -12.65 -6.91 3.81
CA LEU A 6 -13.02 -7.53 2.54
C LEU A 6 -13.02 -6.51 1.40
N ALA A 7 -13.62 -5.33 1.62
CA ALA A 7 -13.63 -4.24 0.65
C ALA A 7 -12.21 -3.79 0.25
N ASN A 8 -11.35 -3.53 1.24
CA ASN A 8 -9.96 -3.14 0.99
C ASN A 8 -9.17 -4.24 0.27
N SER A 9 -9.41 -5.52 0.58
CA SER A 9 -8.77 -6.64 -0.12
C SER A 9 -9.28 -6.81 -1.54
N ALA A 10 -10.57 -6.59 -1.81
CA ALA A 10 -11.14 -6.60 -3.15
C ALA A 10 -10.53 -5.48 -4.01
N PHE A 11 -10.52 -4.24 -3.51
CA PHE A 11 -9.86 -3.13 -4.20
C PHE A 11 -8.36 -3.37 -4.42
N ALA A 12 -7.66 -3.95 -3.44
CA ALA A 12 -6.25 -4.28 -3.58
C ALA A 12 -6.01 -5.26 -4.74
N VAL A 13 -6.89 -6.25 -4.89
CA VAL A 13 -6.84 -7.21 -6.00
C VAL A 13 -7.12 -6.54 -7.33
N ASP A 14 -8.15 -5.70 -7.41
CA ASP A 14 -8.52 -5.01 -8.65
C ASP A 14 -7.40 -4.07 -9.12
N LEU A 15 -6.82 -3.29 -8.21
CA LEU A 15 -5.70 -2.41 -8.52
C LEU A 15 -4.44 -3.21 -8.89
N TYR A 16 -4.17 -4.33 -8.21
CA TYR A 16 -3.05 -5.20 -8.55
C TYR A 16 -3.15 -5.69 -9.99
N LYS A 17 -4.33 -6.15 -10.44
CA LYS A 17 -4.57 -6.54 -11.84
C LYS A 17 -4.23 -5.41 -12.82
N GLN A 18 -4.67 -4.19 -12.52
CA GLN A 18 -4.40 -3.02 -13.36
C GLN A 18 -2.90 -2.66 -13.42
N LEU A 19 -2.15 -2.89 -12.34
CA LEU A 19 -0.70 -2.70 -12.32
C LEU A 19 0.03 -3.80 -13.11
N CYS A 20 -0.42 -5.05 -12.99
CA CYS A 20 0.08 -6.19 -13.78
C CYS A 20 -0.11 -5.97 -15.28
N GLU A 21 -1.26 -5.44 -15.70
CA GLU A 21 -1.52 -5.13 -17.11
C GLU A 21 -0.57 -4.06 -17.67
N LYS A 22 -0.15 -3.10 -16.83
CA LYS A 22 0.78 -2.03 -17.22
C LYS A 22 2.24 -2.48 -17.22
N GLU A 23 2.63 -3.28 -16.23
CA GLU A 23 4.01 -3.70 -15.99
C GLU A 23 4.10 -5.24 -15.92
N PRO A 24 3.82 -5.96 -17.04
CA PRO A 24 3.56 -7.41 -17.02
C PRO A 24 4.77 -8.29 -16.70
N ALA A 25 5.99 -7.75 -16.79
CA ALA A 25 7.23 -8.50 -16.58
C ALA A 25 8.11 -7.91 -15.45
N ASP A 26 7.62 -6.87 -14.78
CA ASP A 26 8.39 -6.14 -13.78
C ASP A 26 7.85 -6.36 -12.36
N ASN A 27 8.66 -5.99 -11.37
CA ASN A 27 8.27 -6.12 -9.96
C ASN A 27 7.20 -5.09 -9.60
N ILE A 28 6.08 -5.56 -9.06
CA ILE A 28 4.99 -4.70 -8.58
C ILE A 28 5.01 -4.65 -7.05
N LEU A 29 5.07 -3.44 -6.51
CA LEU A 29 4.97 -3.18 -5.07
C LEU A 29 4.15 -1.92 -4.84
N PHE A 30 3.10 -2.03 -4.04
CA PHE A 30 2.28 -0.90 -3.62
C PHE A 30 1.63 -1.17 -2.26
N SER A 31 1.13 -0.11 -1.61
CA SER A 31 0.39 -0.22 -0.35
C SER A 31 -1.11 0.07 -0.59
N PRO A 32 -1.95 -0.96 -0.80
CA PRO A 32 -3.38 -0.75 -1.06
C PRO A 32 -4.06 -0.01 0.08
N ILE A 33 -3.71 -0.33 1.33
CA ILE A 33 -4.34 0.29 2.49
C ILE A 33 -4.12 1.81 2.55
N CYS A 34 -2.94 2.30 2.15
CA CYS A 34 -2.68 3.74 2.09
C CYS A 34 -3.62 4.44 1.10
N LEU A 35 -3.77 3.86 -0.09
CA LEU A 35 -4.61 4.44 -1.13
C LEU A 35 -6.09 4.38 -0.76
N SER A 36 -6.58 3.26 -0.21
CA SER A 36 -7.95 3.15 0.29
C SER A 36 -8.26 4.17 1.39
N THR A 37 -7.34 4.37 2.34
CA THR A 37 -7.52 5.40 3.38
C THR A 37 -7.60 6.80 2.77
N SER A 38 -6.66 7.19 1.89
CA SER A 38 -6.66 8.51 1.27
C SER A 38 -7.92 8.77 0.45
N LEU A 39 -8.38 7.79 -0.33
CA LEU A 39 -9.58 7.95 -1.15
C LEU A 39 -10.85 7.93 -0.30
N SER A 40 -10.87 7.20 0.82
CA SER A 40 -11.99 7.29 1.78
C SER A 40 -12.11 8.70 2.40
N LEU A 41 -10.98 9.35 2.68
CA LEU A 41 -10.97 10.74 3.14
C LEU A 41 -11.49 11.68 2.04
N ALA A 42 -11.09 11.47 0.78
CA ALA A 42 -11.61 12.24 -0.36
C ALA A 42 -13.13 12.03 -0.52
N GLN A 43 -13.63 10.82 -0.31
CA GLN A 43 -15.07 10.50 -0.38
C GLN A 43 -15.89 11.31 0.63
N VAL A 44 -15.38 11.54 1.84
CA VAL A 44 -16.06 12.35 2.87
C VAL A 44 -16.30 13.79 2.40
N GLY A 45 -15.45 14.32 1.52
CA GLY A 45 -15.59 15.66 0.93
C GLY A 45 -16.41 15.69 -0.36
N ALA A 46 -16.64 14.53 -0.98
CA ALA A 46 -17.38 14.40 -2.23
C ALA A 46 -18.89 14.28 -2.01
N LYS A 47 -19.69 14.52 -3.07
CA LYS A 47 -21.15 14.36 -3.08
C LYS A 47 -21.62 13.83 -4.44
N GLY A 48 -22.83 13.27 -4.46
CA GLY A 48 -23.45 12.72 -5.68
C GLY A 48 -22.57 11.65 -6.31
N ASP A 49 -22.58 11.60 -7.64
CA ASP A 49 -21.87 10.59 -8.43
C ASP A 49 -20.39 10.45 -8.07
N THR A 50 -19.70 11.56 -7.72
CA THR A 50 -18.28 11.49 -7.31
C THR A 50 -18.09 10.69 -6.01
N ALA A 51 -19.00 10.84 -5.04
CA ALA A 51 -18.93 10.05 -3.81
C ALA A 51 -19.32 8.58 -4.05
N ASP A 52 -20.27 8.36 -4.95
CA ASP A 52 -20.77 7.02 -5.30
C ASP A 52 -19.71 6.23 -6.08
N GLU A 53 -19.04 6.84 -7.07
CA GLU A 53 -17.94 6.22 -7.83
C GLU A 53 -16.78 5.80 -6.92
N ILE A 54 -16.36 6.68 -6.00
CA ILE A 54 -15.31 6.33 -5.03
C ILE A 54 -15.77 5.15 -4.16
N GLY A 55 -17.05 5.16 -3.75
CA GLY A 55 -17.64 4.09 -2.94
C GLY A 55 -17.66 2.75 -3.65
N GLN A 56 -18.02 2.73 -4.93
CA GLN A 56 -18.07 1.52 -5.76
C GLN A 56 -16.68 0.97 -6.03
N VAL A 57 -15.74 1.81 -6.48
CA VAL A 57 -14.36 1.37 -6.78
C VAL A 57 -13.66 0.82 -5.54
N LEU A 58 -13.92 1.38 -4.37
CA LEU A 58 -13.34 0.92 -3.10
C LEU A 58 -14.15 -0.18 -2.41
N HIS A 59 -15.26 -0.63 -3.01
CA HIS A 59 -16.15 -1.68 -2.48
C HIS A 59 -16.79 -1.34 -1.12
N PHE A 60 -17.11 -0.05 -0.87
CA PHE A 60 -17.65 0.44 0.40
C PHE A 60 -19.18 0.35 0.53
N GLU A 61 -19.91 -0.15 -0.46
CA GLU A 61 -21.38 -0.12 -0.53
C GLU A 61 -22.06 -0.77 0.68
N ASN A 62 -21.44 -1.82 1.22
CA ASN A 62 -21.95 -2.56 2.38
C ASN A 62 -21.14 -2.31 3.67
N VAL A 63 -20.24 -1.33 3.66
CA VAL A 63 -19.38 -1.01 4.80
C VAL A 63 -20.02 0.10 5.62
N LYS A 64 -20.43 -0.24 6.86
CA LYS A 64 -20.91 0.75 7.82
C LYS A 64 -19.74 1.50 8.46
N ASP A 65 -19.88 2.82 8.58
CA ASP A 65 -18.94 3.72 9.26
C ASP A 65 -17.49 3.54 8.80
N VAL A 66 -17.28 3.75 7.49
CA VAL A 66 -15.96 3.68 6.84
C VAL A 66 -14.90 4.52 7.57
N PRO A 67 -15.15 5.79 7.95
CA PRO A 67 -14.15 6.59 8.66
C PRO A 67 -13.71 5.96 9.98
N PHE A 68 -14.63 5.47 10.82
CA PHE A 68 -14.26 4.81 12.07
C PHE A 68 -13.46 3.52 11.84
N GLY A 69 -13.79 2.76 10.78
CA GLY A 69 -13.01 1.60 10.37
C GLY A 69 -11.55 1.97 10.05
N PHE A 70 -11.32 3.02 9.25
CA PHE A 70 -9.96 3.49 8.97
C PHE A 70 -9.28 4.11 10.18
N GLN A 71 -10.01 4.78 11.07
CA GLN A 71 -9.45 5.26 12.34
C GLN A 71 -8.82 4.11 13.15
N THR A 72 -9.49 2.96 13.16
CA THR A 72 -9.04 1.78 13.91
C THR A 72 -7.80 1.19 13.25
N VAL A 73 -7.83 0.97 11.92
CA VAL A 73 -6.68 0.43 11.18
C VAL A 73 -5.46 1.35 11.27
N THR A 74 -5.63 2.66 11.08
CA THR A 74 -4.54 3.65 11.21
C THR A 74 -3.99 3.66 12.63
N SER A 75 -4.83 3.58 13.66
CA SER A 75 -4.37 3.52 15.05
C SER A 75 -3.53 2.27 15.32
N ASP A 76 -3.95 1.12 14.80
CA ASP A 76 -3.24 -0.14 15.02
C ASP A 76 -1.91 -0.17 14.25
N VAL A 77 -1.88 0.28 12.99
CA VAL A 77 -0.62 0.42 12.24
C VAL A 77 0.34 1.38 12.92
N ASN A 78 -0.14 2.53 13.40
CA ASN A 78 0.72 3.50 14.09
C ASN A 78 1.31 2.93 15.39
N LYS A 79 0.59 2.06 16.10
CA LYS A 79 1.16 1.31 17.23
C LYS A 79 2.19 0.30 16.75
N LEU A 80 1.98 -0.37 15.62
CA LEU A 80 2.97 -1.30 15.05
C LEU A 80 4.26 -0.59 14.62
N SER A 81 4.19 0.66 14.17
CA SER A 81 5.36 1.48 13.83
C SER A 81 6.33 1.76 14.99
N SER A 82 5.96 1.49 16.25
CA SER A 82 6.91 1.55 17.37
C SER A 82 7.67 0.24 17.59
N PHE A 83 7.13 -0.87 17.09
CA PHE A 83 7.73 -2.21 17.20
C PHE A 83 8.50 -2.63 15.95
N TYR A 84 8.13 -2.09 14.78
CA TYR A 84 8.77 -2.34 13.50
C TYR A 84 9.33 -1.07 12.89
N SER A 85 10.36 -1.24 12.06
CA SER A 85 10.77 -0.22 11.09
C SER A 85 9.74 -0.22 9.94
N LEU A 86 8.59 0.42 10.22
CA LEU A 86 7.41 0.48 9.35
C LEU A 86 6.83 1.90 9.42
N LYS A 87 6.64 2.54 8.27
CA LYS A 87 5.87 3.78 8.17
C LYS A 87 4.88 3.66 7.02
N LEU A 88 3.62 4.02 7.29
CA LEU A 88 2.56 4.19 6.29
C LEU A 88 2.07 5.64 6.33
N ILE A 89 2.73 6.53 5.60
CA ILE A 89 2.41 7.95 5.55
C ILE A 89 1.37 8.19 4.46
N LYS A 90 0.27 8.80 4.86
CA LYS A 90 -0.87 9.15 4.02
C LYS A 90 -1.15 10.63 4.22
N ARG A 91 -1.10 11.40 3.13
CA ARG A 91 -1.34 12.84 3.15
C ARG A 91 -2.24 13.24 2.00
N LEU A 92 -3.25 14.03 2.32
CA LEU A 92 -4.11 14.73 1.39
C LEU A 92 -3.85 16.22 1.58
N TYR A 93 -3.13 16.80 0.62
CA TYR A 93 -2.82 18.22 0.59
C TYR A 93 -3.90 18.96 -0.18
N VAL A 94 -4.54 19.93 0.46
CA VAL A 94 -5.61 20.75 -0.12
C VAL A 94 -5.12 22.16 -0.33
N GLU A 95 -5.34 22.68 -1.53
CA GLU A 95 -5.05 24.08 -1.85
C GLU A 95 -5.91 25.04 -0.99
N LYS A 96 -5.26 26.01 -0.33
CA LYS A 96 -5.89 26.95 0.63
C LYS A 96 -7.09 27.69 0.06
N SER A 97 -7.08 27.99 -1.24
CA SER A 97 -8.16 28.73 -1.90
C SER A 97 -9.50 27.98 -1.95
N LEU A 98 -9.52 26.68 -1.63
CA LEU A 98 -10.75 25.87 -1.57
C LEU A 98 -11.59 26.09 -0.30
N ASN A 99 -11.10 26.80 0.71
CA ASN A 99 -11.84 27.16 1.93
C ASN A 99 -12.70 26.00 2.50
N LEU A 100 -12.02 24.96 2.99
CA LEU A 100 -12.67 23.76 3.52
C LEU A 100 -13.74 24.08 4.57
N SER A 101 -14.90 23.41 4.46
CA SER A 101 -15.99 23.61 5.41
C SER A 101 -15.62 23.12 6.82
N THR A 102 -16.08 23.84 7.84
CA THR A 102 -15.87 23.46 9.24
C THR A 102 -16.44 22.07 9.55
N GLU A 103 -17.55 21.71 8.91
CA GLU A 103 -18.18 20.39 9.05
C GLU A 103 -17.24 19.28 8.55
N PHE A 104 -16.68 19.43 7.36
CA PHE A 104 -15.71 18.48 6.79
C PHE A 104 -14.43 18.36 7.64
N ILE A 105 -13.88 19.48 8.10
CA ILE A 105 -12.70 19.46 8.99
C ILE A 105 -13.04 18.73 10.29
N SER A 106 -14.22 18.98 10.86
CA SER A 106 -14.64 18.37 12.12
C SER A 106 -14.88 16.87 12.00
N SER A 107 -15.46 16.41 10.89
CA SER A 107 -15.77 14.99 10.65
C SER A 107 -14.51 14.16 10.37
N THR A 108 -13.47 14.78 9.81
CA THR A 108 -12.21 14.10 9.43
C THR A 108 -11.14 14.16 10.51
N LYS A 109 -11.22 15.09 11.47
CA LYS A 109 -10.19 15.37 12.48
C LYS A 109 -9.74 14.15 13.28
N ARG A 110 -10.68 13.28 13.68
CA ARG A 110 -10.39 12.08 14.47
C ARG A 110 -10.10 10.87 13.59
N PRO A 111 -10.90 10.56 12.55
CA PRO A 111 -10.66 9.37 11.73
C PRO A 111 -9.37 9.41 10.90
N TYR A 112 -9.00 10.60 10.43
CA TYR A 112 -7.86 10.83 9.52
C TYR A 112 -6.84 11.78 10.16
N ALA A 113 -6.57 11.57 11.45
CA ALA A 113 -5.78 12.49 12.26
C ALA A 113 -4.39 12.76 11.63
N LYS A 114 -4.11 14.04 11.37
CA LYS A 114 -2.90 14.54 10.69
C LYS A 114 -2.77 14.14 9.21
N GLU A 115 -3.70 13.41 8.62
CA GLU A 115 -3.61 12.94 7.22
C GLU A 115 -4.09 13.98 6.21
N MET A 116 -4.66 15.09 6.66
CA MET A 116 -5.05 16.22 5.82
C MET A 116 -4.28 17.48 6.22
N GLU A 117 -3.81 18.23 5.23
CA GLU A 117 -3.10 19.49 5.42
C GLU A 117 -3.48 20.48 4.34
N THR A 118 -3.63 21.76 4.72
CA THR A 118 -3.90 22.84 3.77
C THR A 118 -2.60 23.53 3.40
N VAL A 119 -2.35 23.70 2.10
CA VAL A 119 -1.10 24.27 1.55
C VAL A 119 -1.40 25.33 0.49
N ASP A 120 -0.36 25.99 -0.02
CA ASP A 120 -0.46 27.09 -0.98
C ASP A 120 0.28 26.76 -2.28
N PHE A 121 -0.31 25.87 -3.09
CA PHE A 121 0.18 25.55 -4.41
C PHE A 121 0.12 26.76 -5.35
N LYS A 122 -0.91 27.60 -5.21
CA LYS A 122 -1.17 28.69 -6.15
C LYS A 122 -0.17 29.84 -6.04
N ASP A 123 0.03 30.37 -4.84
CA ASP A 123 0.84 31.58 -4.65
C ASP A 123 2.27 31.25 -4.19
N LYS A 124 2.51 30.04 -3.66
CA LYS A 124 3.78 29.61 -3.04
C LYS A 124 4.23 28.22 -3.48
N LEU A 125 4.10 27.88 -4.78
CA LEU A 125 4.37 26.55 -5.31
C LEU A 125 5.72 25.94 -4.87
N GLU A 126 6.84 26.65 -5.10
CA GLU A 126 8.18 26.10 -4.82
C GLU A 126 8.44 25.95 -3.31
N GLU A 127 7.93 26.88 -2.48
CA GLU A 127 7.99 26.76 -1.01
C GLU A 127 7.17 25.55 -0.55
N THR A 128 5.96 25.38 -1.09
CA THR A 128 5.07 24.25 -0.78
C THR A 128 5.69 22.90 -1.20
N LYS A 129 6.31 22.81 -2.39
CA LYS A 129 7.03 21.60 -2.82
C LYS A 129 8.16 21.25 -1.85
N GLY A 130 8.96 22.23 -1.44
CA GLY A 130 10.03 22.04 -0.46
C GLY A 130 9.51 21.58 0.90
N GLN A 131 8.41 22.18 1.39
CA GLN A 131 7.76 21.79 2.65
C GLN A 131 7.23 20.35 2.60
N ILE A 132 6.53 19.97 1.52
CA ILE A 132 6.01 18.60 1.35
C ILE A 132 7.15 17.59 1.30
N ASN A 133 8.18 17.82 0.48
CA ASN A 133 9.32 16.91 0.39
C ASN A 133 10.03 16.73 1.74
N ASN A 134 10.32 17.84 2.44
CA ASN A 134 10.97 17.77 3.76
C ASN A 134 10.09 17.06 4.80
N SER A 135 8.79 17.36 4.84
CA SER A 135 7.85 16.72 5.77
C SER A 135 7.74 15.22 5.53
N ILE A 136 7.60 14.79 4.27
CA ILE A 136 7.53 13.37 3.92
C ILE A 136 8.86 12.67 4.21
N LYS A 137 9.99 13.32 3.93
CA LYS A 137 11.32 12.81 4.28
C LYS A 137 11.44 12.56 5.79
N GLU A 138 11.07 13.52 6.62
CA GLU A 138 11.10 13.39 8.08
C GLU A 138 10.15 12.29 8.58
N LEU A 139 8.91 12.26 8.08
CA LEU A 139 7.89 11.28 8.47
C LEU A 139 8.25 9.84 8.06
N THR A 140 9.13 9.70 7.07
CA THR A 140 9.61 8.43 6.55
C THR A 140 11.05 8.12 6.97
N ASP A 141 11.56 8.80 8.00
CA ASP A 141 12.89 8.58 8.56
C ASP A 141 14.02 8.68 7.52
N GLY A 142 13.82 9.51 6.48
CA GLY A 142 14.79 9.76 5.42
C GLY A 142 14.70 8.83 4.21
N HIS A 143 13.81 7.81 4.20
CA HIS A 143 13.72 6.85 3.11
C HIS A 143 13.20 7.43 1.79
N PHE A 144 12.43 8.53 1.84
CA PHE A 144 11.92 9.22 0.66
C PHE A 144 12.43 10.67 0.66
N GLU A 145 13.52 10.93 -0.06
CA GLU A 145 14.15 12.25 -0.05
C GLU A 145 13.33 13.33 -0.75
N ASN A 146 12.86 13.03 -1.98
CA ASN A 146 12.04 13.93 -2.79
C ASN A 146 10.90 13.11 -3.38
N ILE A 147 9.72 13.19 -2.75
CA ILE A 147 8.55 12.44 -3.19
C ILE A 147 7.88 13.10 -4.41
N LEU A 148 8.01 14.43 -4.52
CA LEU A 148 7.53 15.21 -5.64
C LEU A 148 8.65 15.41 -6.67
N ALA A 149 8.46 14.86 -7.87
CA ALA A 149 9.30 15.17 -9.02
C ALA A 149 8.98 16.58 -9.56
N ASP A 150 9.92 17.18 -10.32
CA ASP A 150 9.85 18.58 -10.73
C ASP A 150 8.53 19.00 -11.39
N ASN A 151 7.97 18.13 -12.25
CA ASN A 151 6.73 18.36 -13.00
C ASN A 151 5.52 17.58 -12.47
N SER A 152 5.60 17.03 -11.25
CA SER A 152 4.50 16.24 -10.67
C SER A 152 3.33 17.09 -10.17
N VAL A 153 3.58 18.37 -9.86
CA VAL A 153 2.58 19.33 -9.37
C VAL A 153 2.86 20.72 -9.95
N ASN A 154 1.82 21.53 -10.07
CA ASN A 154 1.90 22.92 -10.54
C ASN A 154 0.98 23.86 -9.72
N ASP A 155 0.95 25.14 -10.07
CA ASP A 155 0.13 26.18 -9.43
C ASP A 155 -1.39 26.02 -9.62
N GLN A 156 -1.81 25.09 -10.50
CA GLN A 156 -3.20 24.70 -10.70
C GLN A 156 -3.64 23.54 -9.82
N THR A 157 -2.72 22.88 -9.10
CA THR A 157 -3.00 21.75 -8.20
C THR A 157 -4.03 22.15 -7.14
N LYS A 158 -5.10 21.36 -7.01
CA LYS A 158 -6.20 21.61 -6.06
C LYS A 158 -6.19 20.66 -4.88
N ILE A 159 -6.06 19.38 -5.16
CA ILE A 159 -5.96 18.32 -4.17
C ILE A 159 -4.85 17.39 -4.65
N LEU A 160 -3.90 17.09 -3.76
CA LEU A 160 -2.80 16.18 -4.02
C LEU A 160 -2.82 15.07 -2.97
N VAL A 161 -2.86 13.82 -3.43
CA VAL A 161 -2.72 12.64 -2.58
C VAL A 161 -1.27 12.16 -2.64
N VAL A 162 -0.61 12.08 -1.49
CA VAL A 162 0.74 11.53 -1.35
C VAL A 162 0.70 10.36 -0.38
N ASN A 163 1.10 9.19 -0.88
CA ASN A 163 1.27 7.99 -0.09
C ASN A 163 2.74 7.56 -0.14
N ALA A 164 3.38 7.49 1.03
CA ALA A 164 4.76 7.05 1.16
C ALA A 164 4.83 5.95 2.22
N ALA A 165 5.27 4.76 1.82
CA ALA A 165 5.25 3.58 2.66
C ALA A 165 6.57 2.83 2.55
N TYR A 166 7.17 2.49 3.70
CA TYR A 166 8.32 1.59 3.74
C TYR A 166 8.17 0.60 4.89
N PHE A 167 8.80 -0.56 4.72
CA PHE A 167 8.87 -1.59 5.75
C PHE A 167 10.19 -2.35 5.66
N VAL A 168 10.96 -2.36 6.74
CA VAL A 168 12.15 -3.20 6.91
C VAL A 168 11.77 -4.40 7.78
N GLY A 169 11.49 -5.51 7.11
CA GLY A 169 10.97 -6.72 7.74
C GLY A 169 11.96 -7.38 8.70
N LYS A 170 11.50 -7.69 9.91
CA LYS A 170 12.25 -8.51 10.88
C LYS A 170 11.52 -9.81 11.12
N TRP A 171 12.08 -10.91 10.63
CA TRP A 171 11.45 -12.24 10.72
C TRP A 171 11.26 -12.72 12.16
N MET A 172 10.19 -13.48 12.41
CA MET A 172 10.03 -14.22 13.67
C MET A 172 11.12 -15.30 13.82
N LYS A 173 11.43 -15.99 12.72
CA LYS A 173 12.52 -16.97 12.63
C LYS A 173 13.51 -16.43 11.60
N LYS A 174 14.70 -16.03 12.04
CA LYS A 174 15.70 -15.42 11.17
C LYS A 174 16.38 -16.48 10.29
N PHE A 175 16.71 -16.10 9.07
CA PHE A 175 17.60 -16.86 8.20
C PHE A 175 19.05 -16.72 8.70
N PRO A 176 19.83 -17.81 8.82
CA PRO A 176 21.26 -17.71 9.10
C PRO A 176 22.00 -17.02 7.95
N GLU A 177 22.76 -15.97 8.24
CA GLU A 177 23.53 -15.24 7.21
C GLU A 177 24.54 -16.14 6.50
N SER A 178 25.14 -17.11 7.22
CA SER A 178 26.07 -18.10 6.66
C SER A 178 25.44 -19.02 5.61
N GLU A 179 24.12 -19.15 5.59
CA GLU A 179 23.37 -19.96 4.63
C GLU A 179 22.84 -19.14 3.45
N THR A 180 23.09 -17.82 3.44
CA THR A 180 22.77 -16.95 2.30
C THR A 180 23.87 -17.06 1.25
N LYS A 181 23.48 -17.36 0.01
CA LYS A 181 24.42 -17.58 -1.10
C LYS A 181 23.86 -17.07 -2.41
N GLU A 182 24.74 -16.68 -3.32
CA GLU A 182 24.35 -16.33 -4.68
C GLU A 182 23.78 -17.56 -5.40
N CYS A 183 22.58 -17.44 -5.98
CA CYS A 183 21.91 -18.50 -6.72
C CYS A 183 21.23 -17.92 -7.97
N PRO A 184 21.02 -18.73 -9.02
CA PRO A 184 20.22 -18.32 -10.18
C PRO A 184 18.74 -18.25 -9.82
N PHE A 185 18.12 -17.08 -9.97
CA PHE A 185 16.68 -16.87 -9.94
C PHE A 185 16.12 -16.98 -11.36
N ARG A 186 15.17 -17.89 -11.57
CA ARG A 186 14.53 -18.11 -12.87
C ARG A 186 13.50 -17.02 -13.12
N ILE A 187 13.69 -16.24 -14.19
CA ILE A 187 12.73 -15.19 -14.61
C ILE A 187 11.64 -15.80 -15.48
N ASN A 188 12.04 -16.74 -16.34
CA ASN A 188 11.18 -17.51 -17.22
C ASN A 188 11.76 -18.93 -17.39
N GLN A 189 11.32 -19.70 -18.38
CA GLN A 189 11.80 -21.06 -18.57
C GLN A 189 13.30 -21.15 -18.88
N THR A 190 13.89 -20.14 -19.52
CA THR A 190 15.27 -20.15 -20.03
C THR A 190 16.23 -19.22 -19.28
N ASP A 191 15.74 -18.07 -18.84
CA ASP A 191 16.56 -16.96 -18.36
C ASP A 191 16.68 -16.98 -16.83
N THR A 192 17.87 -16.66 -16.36
CA THR A 192 18.16 -16.53 -14.93
C THR A 192 18.93 -15.25 -14.62
N LYS A 193 18.73 -14.70 -13.42
CA LYS A 193 19.58 -13.63 -12.86
C LYS A 193 20.12 -14.07 -11.49
N PRO A 194 21.36 -13.70 -11.13
CA PRO A 194 21.89 -13.98 -9.80
C PRO A 194 21.12 -13.21 -8.71
N VAL A 195 20.80 -13.87 -7.61
CA VAL A 195 20.21 -13.27 -6.40
C VAL A 195 20.86 -13.82 -5.15
N GLN A 196 20.81 -13.06 -4.05
CA GLN A 196 21.19 -13.54 -2.73
C GLN A 196 20.05 -14.39 -2.15
N MET A 197 20.14 -15.71 -2.31
CA MET A 197 19.12 -16.65 -1.88
C MET A 197 19.32 -16.99 -0.39
N MET A 198 18.33 -16.62 0.43
CA MET A 198 18.30 -16.99 1.86
C MET A 198 17.84 -18.45 2.01
N ASN A 199 18.50 -19.21 2.88
CA ASN A 199 18.15 -20.62 3.14
C ASN A 199 17.93 -20.85 4.64
N MET A 200 16.92 -21.64 4.98
CA MET A 200 16.72 -22.16 6.34
C MET A 200 15.80 -23.38 6.31
N GLU A 201 15.83 -24.18 7.37
CA GLU A 201 14.87 -25.24 7.63
C GLU A 201 14.15 -24.97 8.95
N ALA A 202 12.83 -24.78 8.90
CA ALA A 202 12.01 -24.54 10.08
C ALA A 202 10.53 -24.84 9.79
N THR A 203 9.73 -25.01 10.85
CA THR A 203 8.27 -25.20 10.72
C THR A 203 7.55 -23.90 10.35
N PHE A 204 6.74 -23.92 9.29
CA PHE A 204 5.88 -22.82 8.87
C PHE A 204 4.47 -23.33 8.53
N CYS A 205 3.49 -22.44 8.59
CA CYS A 205 2.17 -22.71 8.01
C CYS A 205 2.35 -22.71 6.47
N MET A 206 2.07 -23.84 5.84
CA MET A 206 2.20 -24.02 4.40
C MET A 206 1.02 -24.84 3.88
N GLY A 207 0.59 -24.53 2.66
CA GLY A 207 -0.47 -25.25 1.96
C GLY A 207 -0.17 -25.39 0.48
N HIS A 208 -1.03 -26.16 -0.19
CA HIS A 208 -1.04 -26.28 -1.64
C HIS A 208 -2.42 -25.91 -2.17
N ILE A 209 -2.45 -25.20 -3.29
CA ILE A 209 -3.68 -24.76 -3.96
C ILE A 209 -3.72 -25.46 -5.32
N ASP A 210 -4.41 -26.60 -5.38
CA ASP A 210 -4.46 -27.44 -6.58
C ASP A 210 -5.02 -26.68 -7.80
N GLY A 211 -6.06 -25.86 -7.61
CA GLY A 211 -6.74 -25.14 -8.70
C GLY A 211 -5.88 -24.14 -9.47
N VAL A 212 -4.75 -23.70 -8.90
CA VAL A 212 -3.76 -22.80 -9.55
C VAL A 212 -2.33 -23.36 -9.49
N ASN A 213 -2.18 -24.65 -9.15
CA ASN A 213 -0.89 -25.34 -9.01
C ASN A 213 0.18 -24.54 -8.23
N CYS A 214 -0.21 -23.90 -7.13
CA CYS A 214 0.69 -23.06 -6.33
C CYS A 214 0.92 -23.62 -4.92
N LYS A 215 2.12 -23.40 -4.38
CA LYS A 215 2.41 -23.51 -2.95
C LYS A 215 2.13 -22.15 -2.30
N ILE A 216 1.52 -22.15 -1.13
CA ILE A 216 1.37 -20.96 -0.29
C ILE A 216 2.09 -21.18 1.03
N ILE A 217 2.86 -20.20 1.47
CA ILE A 217 3.55 -20.24 2.77
C ILE A 217 3.36 -18.92 3.50
N GLU A 218 3.13 -19.00 4.81
CA GLU A 218 3.12 -17.85 5.72
C GLU A 218 4.49 -17.72 6.40
N LEU A 219 5.13 -16.57 6.19
CA LEU A 219 6.37 -16.17 6.86
C LEU A 219 6.06 -15.03 7.84
N PRO A 220 5.84 -15.34 9.14
CA PRO A 220 5.52 -14.31 10.12
C PRO A 220 6.73 -13.44 10.46
N PHE A 221 6.49 -12.13 10.58
CA PHE A 221 7.44 -11.20 11.18
C PHE A 221 7.44 -11.34 12.71
N GLN A 222 8.42 -10.74 13.38
CA GLN A 222 8.61 -10.79 14.83
C GLN A 222 7.29 -10.54 15.57
N ASN A 223 6.94 -11.35 16.57
CA ASN A 223 5.68 -11.23 17.34
C ASN A 223 4.37 -11.48 16.56
N LYS A 224 4.43 -11.90 15.28
CA LYS A 224 3.26 -12.29 14.46
C LYS A 224 2.19 -11.21 14.26
N HIS A 225 2.52 -9.92 14.40
CA HIS A 225 1.58 -8.84 14.08
C HIS A 225 1.36 -8.68 12.57
N LEU A 226 2.40 -8.98 11.78
CA LEU A 226 2.39 -9.00 10.33
C LEU A 226 2.96 -10.33 9.85
N SER A 227 2.48 -10.80 8.71
CA SER A 227 2.99 -11.97 8.00
C SER A 227 3.14 -11.66 6.52
N MET A 228 4.16 -12.22 5.89
CA MET A 228 4.27 -12.27 4.43
C MET A 228 3.66 -13.60 3.96
N LEU A 229 2.71 -13.51 3.03
CA LEU A 229 2.19 -14.68 2.32
C LEU A 229 2.89 -14.74 0.97
N ILE A 230 3.54 -15.86 0.67
CA ILE A 230 4.16 -16.10 -0.63
C ILE A 230 3.33 -17.15 -1.36
N LEU A 231 2.82 -16.78 -2.54
CA LEU A 231 2.19 -17.70 -3.48
C LEU A 231 3.22 -17.99 -4.58
N LEU A 232 3.70 -19.22 -4.65
CA LEU A 232 4.73 -19.65 -5.58
C LEU A 232 4.21 -20.79 -6.46
N PRO A 233 4.15 -20.63 -7.79
CA PRO A 233 3.89 -21.74 -8.72
C PRO A 233 4.82 -22.93 -8.45
N LYS A 234 4.32 -24.15 -8.64
CA LYS A 234 5.19 -25.34 -8.53
C LYS A 234 6.30 -25.35 -9.56
N ASP A 235 6.01 -24.88 -10.77
CA ASP A 235 6.93 -24.82 -11.90
C ASP A 235 6.90 -23.44 -12.55
N VAL A 236 7.97 -23.09 -13.26
CA VAL A 236 8.06 -21.84 -14.02
C VAL A 236 7.38 -22.03 -15.37
N GLU A 237 6.41 -21.18 -15.68
CA GLU A 237 5.71 -21.11 -16.96
C GLU A 237 6.00 -19.74 -17.59
N ASP A 238 6.04 -19.65 -18.93
CA ASP A 238 6.25 -18.37 -19.65
C ASP A 238 4.99 -17.45 -19.62
N GLY A 239 4.13 -17.65 -18.62
CA GLY A 239 2.82 -17.03 -18.47
C GLY A 239 2.63 -16.35 -17.11
N PRO A 240 1.40 -15.95 -16.77
CA PRO A 240 1.12 -15.16 -15.57
C PRO A 240 1.59 -15.87 -14.31
N THR A 241 2.08 -15.09 -13.35
CA THR A 241 2.59 -15.62 -12.08
C THR A 241 1.49 -16.34 -11.29
N GLY A 242 1.86 -17.13 -10.29
CA GLY A 242 0.89 -17.85 -9.45
C GLY A 242 -0.13 -16.93 -8.77
N LEU A 243 0.28 -15.70 -8.43
CA LEU A 243 -0.60 -14.71 -7.87
C LEU A 243 -1.59 -14.19 -8.92
N GLU A 244 -1.14 -13.85 -10.13
CA GLU A 244 -2.01 -13.46 -11.24
C GLU A 244 -2.99 -14.57 -11.60
N GLN A 245 -2.55 -15.83 -11.69
CA GLN A 245 -3.44 -16.95 -11.97
C GLN A 245 -4.50 -17.15 -10.87
N ALA A 246 -4.12 -17.03 -9.59
CA ALA A 246 -5.05 -17.12 -8.47
C ALA A 246 -6.06 -15.96 -8.45
N VAL A 247 -5.61 -14.78 -8.86
CA VAL A 247 -6.38 -13.53 -8.84
C VAL A 247 -7.26 -13.36 -10.09
N LEU A 248 -6.84 -13.87 -11.25
CA LEU A 248 -7.60 -13.83 -12.50
C LEU A 248 -8.70 -14.90 -12.55
N ARG A 249 -8.54 -16.03 -11.87
CA ARG A 249 -9.54 -17.13 -11.82
C ARG A 249 -10.62 -16.96 -10.74
N SER A 250 -10.53 -15.92 -9.91
CA SER A 250 -11.50 -15.63 -8.84
C SER A 250 -12.58 -14.61 -9.26
N ALA A 251 -12.67 -14.30 -10.57
CA ALA A 251 -13.75 -13.54 -11.18
C ALA A 251 -14.82 -14.44 -11.80
#